data_AF-A0A3D1H6D1-F1
#
_entry.id   AF-A0A3D1H6D1-F1
#
_cell.length_a   1.000
_cell.length_b   1.000
_cell.length_c   1.000
_cell.angle_alpha   90.00
_cell.angle_beta   90.00
_cell.angle_gamma   90.00
#
_symmetry.space_group_name_H-M   'P 1'
#
loop_
_entity.id
_entity.type
_entity.pdbx_description
1 polymer ?
#
loop_
_entity_poly.entity_id
_entity_poly.type
_entity_poly.pdbx_seq_one_letter_code
_entity_poly.pdbx_strand_id
1 'polypeptide(L)'
;DDKIQPCEVESTGPVIVEYGNGMQWSPQNSGKTAPELTFYQGLQQSVNTITARIMKRLGPNSADVVKQTAANMGIDDSKFEPYPSICLGTMDISVFEMVGAYGTFVNGGTFIEPIFVTRIEDKNGNVLEEFTPKRQEALRMQSAYIICKMLERVTMSGGTAARLRRNYNIPGDVSIGGKTGTTQNNSDGWFMGITPNLVSGCWVGADERNVHFRSTALGQGANMALPIFGEYMQRIYADSKLNWGRGILKAPDIEMTIDLNCDNYVGGQNNSDAENAEESVNDKDLF
;
A
#
# COMPACT_ATOMS: atom_id res chain seq x y z
N ASP A 1 7.02 -0.05 16.45
CA ASP A 1 8.03 1.01 16.62
C ASP A 1 7.88 2.02 15.50
N ASP A 2 7.75 3.31 15.82
CA ASP A 2 7.53 4.41 14.87
C ASP A 2 8.80 4.76 14.05
N LYS A 3 9.55 3.73 13.64
CA LYS A 3 10.88 3.82 13.01
C LYS A 3 10.85 4.35 11.57
N ILE A 4 9.70 4.29 10.91
CA ILE A 4 9.50 4.80 9.54
C ILE A 4 8.16 5.54 9.54
N GLN A 5 8.20 6.84 9.25
CA GLN A 5 7.00 7.67 9.27
C GLN A 5 6.64 8.15 7.86
N PRO A 6 5.34 8.27 7.50
CA PRO A 6 4.96 8.68 6.16
C PRO A 6 5.58 10.00 5.69
N CYS A 7 5.74 10.97 6.59
CA CYS A 7 6.24 12.30 6.28
C CYS A 7 7.77 12.45 6.32
N GLU A 8 8.49 11.40 6.73
CA GLU A 8 9.95 11.39 6.69
C GLU A 8 10.44 11.46 5.24
N VAL A 9 11.39 12.36 4.99
CA VAL A 9 12.01 12.61 3.69
C VAL A 9 13.13 11.61 3.46
N GLU A 10 13.20 11.07 2.25
CA GLU A 10 14.18 10.06 1.86
C GLU A 10 14.65 10.31 0.41
N SER A 11 15.89 9.93 0.13
CA SER A 11 16.49 10.11 -1.20
C SER A 11 15.88 9.15 -2.22
N THR A 12 15.61 9.64 -3.43
CA THR A 12 15.23 8.78 -4.57
C THR A 12 16.44 8.30 -5.38
N GLY A 13 17.66 8.59 -4.94
CA GLY A 13 18.88 8.15 -5.60
C GLY A 13 19.11 6.64 -5.51
N PRO A 14 20.14 6.11 -6.19
CA PRO A 14 20.50 4.70 -6.17
C PRO A 14 20.59 4.15 -4.73
N VAL A 15 20.10 2.92 -4.55
CA VAL A 15 20.11 2.22 -3.26
C VAL A 15 20.53 0.78 -3.49
N ILE A 16 21.44 0.30 -2.64
CA ILE A 16 21.85 -1.10 -2.56
C ILE A 16 21.24 -1.70 -1.30
N VAL A 17 20.50 -2.78 -1.47
CA VAL A 17 20.00 -3.65 -0.41
C VAL A 17 20.88 -4.89 -0.39
N GLU A 18 21.56 -5.11 0.72
CA GLU A 18 22.36 -6.31 0.95
C GLU A 18 21.47 -7.43 1.49
N TYR A 19 21.68 -8.63 0.99
CA TYR A 19 20.98 -9.84 1.44
C TYR A 19 21.92 -11.04 1.36
N GLY A 20 21.47 -12.20 1.84
CA GLY A 20 22.23 -13.43 2.10
C GLY A 20 23.58 -13.60 1.38
N ASN A 21 24.59 -14.06 2.11
CA ASN A 21 25.94 -14.36 1.58
C ASN A 21 26.62 -13.20 0.82
N GLY A 22 26.32 -11.94 1.19
CA GLY A 22 26.91 -10.75 0.57
C GLY A 22 26.35 -10.39 -0.80
N MET A 23 25.20 -10.96 -1.18
CA MET A 23 24.51 -10.57 -2.41
C MET A 23 23.93 -9.16 -2.29
N GLN A 24 23.84 -8.47 -3.42
CA GLN A 24 23.37 -7.09 -3.50
C GLN A 24 22.28 -6.95 -4.56
N TRP A 25 21.23 -6.22 -4.21
CA TRP A 25 20.14 -5.86 -5.11
C TRP A 25 20.00 -4.34 -5.20
N SER A 26 19.94 -3.82 -6.43
CA SER A 26 19.90 -2.38 -6.70
C SER A 26 18.84 -2.09 -7.78
N PRO A 27 17.61 -1.71 -7.38
CA PRO A 27 16.54 -1.42 -8.33
C PRO A 27 16.64 -0.02 -8.93
N GLN A 28 15.95 0.18 -10.04
CA GLN A 28 15.82 1.48 -10.72
C GLN A 28 14.37 1.96 -10.71
N ASN A 29 14.18 3.28 -10.76
CA ASN A 29 12.87 3.89 -10.94
C ASN A 29 12.42 3.82 -12.40
N SER A 30 11.12 3.70 -12.65
CA SER A 30 10.55 3.62 -14.01
C SER A 30 10.66 4.93 -14.80
N GLY A 31 10.99 6.05 -14.15
CA GLY A 31 11.10 7.36 -14.76
C GLY A 31 11.85 8.35 -13.86
N LYS A 32 11.89 9.62 -14.28
CA LYS A 32 12.48 10.71 -13.49
C LYS A 32 11.63 10.96 -12.25
N THR A 33 12.30 11.12 -11.11
CA THR A 33 11.70 11.46 -9.82
C THR A 33 12.37 12.72 -9.26
N ALA A 34 11.68 13.42 -8.36
CA ALA A 34 12.35 14.46 -7.55
C ALA A 34 13.49 13.82 -6.75
N PRO A 35 14.62 14.52 -6.48
CA PRO A 35 15.77 13.93 -5.80
C PRO A 35 15.47 13.34 -4.41
N GLU A 36 14.48 13.90 -3.73
CA GLU A 36 14.01 13.51 -2.41
C GLU A 36 12.48 13.55 -2.39
N LEU A 37 11.89 12.63 -1.65
CA LEU A 37 10.45 12.51 -1.47
C LEU A 37 10.16 12.00 -0.06
N THR A 38 9.00 12.32 0.48
CA THR A 38 8.53 11.62 1.69
C THR A 38 8.16 10.17 1.39
N PHE A 39 8.15 9.26 2.37
CA PHE A 39 7.63 7.89 2.15
C PHE A 39 6.18 7.91 1.64
N TYR A 40 5.41 8.89 2.07
CA TYR A 40 4.05 9.14 1.60
C TYR A 40 4.02 9.44 0.09
N GLN A 41 4.87 10.37 -0.37
CA GLN A 41 5.02 10.67 -1.80
C GLN A 41 5.60 9.48 -2.58
N GLY A 42 6.51 8.71 -1.97
CA GLY A 42 7.07 7.49 -2.54
C GLY A 42 5.99 6.46 -2.88
N LEU A 43 5.04 6.20 -1.97
CA LEU A 43 3.88 5.35 -2.27
C LEU A 43 2.96 6.00 -3.32
N GLN A 44 2.66 7.29 -3.17
CA GLN A 44 1.79 8.06 -4.08
C GLN A 44 2.26 7.97 -5.54
N GLN A 45 3.57 8.07 -5.76
CA GLN A 45 4.21 8.09 -7.08
C GLN A 45 4.78 6.72 -7.49
N SER A 46 4.68 5.70 -6.62
CA SER A 46 5.20 4.35 -6.84
C SER A 46 6.71 4.31 -7.14
N VAL A 47 7.51 5.00 -6.32
CA VAL A 47 8.97 5.13 -6.50
C VAL A 47 9.71 3.92 -5.95
N ASN A 48 10.27 3.10 -6.83
CA ASN A 48 10.94 1.83 -6.50
C ASN A 48 12.09 2.01 -5.49
N THR A 49 12.92 3.04 -5.66
CA THR A 49 14.07 3.28 -4.77
C THR A 49 13.64 3.65 -3.35
N ILE A 50 12.49 4.33 -3.16
CA ILE A 50 11.95 4.63 -1.83
C ILE A 50 11.52 3.33 -1.14
N THR A 51 10.79 2.46 -1.84
CA THR A 51 10.39 1.16 -1.29
C THR A 51 11.60 0.27 -0.98
N ALA A 52 12.63 0.27 -1.83
CA ALA A 52 13.87 -0.47 -1.56
C ALA A 52 14.64 0.07 -0.35
N ARG A 53 14.55 1.38 -0.06
CA ARG A 53 15.12 1.95 1.17
C ARG A 53 14.36 1.53 2.42
N ILE A 54 13.05 1.33 2.35
CA ILE A 54 12.29 0.69 3.44
C ILE A 54 12.87 -0.70 3.73
N MET A 55 13.09 -1.52 2.69
CA MET A 55 13.73 -2.84 2.86
C MET A 55 15.12 -2.73 3.51
N LYS A 56 15.95 -1.79 3.05
CA LYS A 56 17.27 -1.54 3.63
C LYS A 56 17.19 -1.16 5.11
N ARG A 57 16.24 -0.29 5.50
CA ARG A 57 16.06 0.17 6.89
C ARG A 57 15.49 -0.91 7.80
N LEU A 58 14.63 -1.79 7.27
CA LEU A 58 14.16 -2.99 7.97
C LEU A 58 15.29 -4.01 8.22
N GLY A 59 16.41 -3.88 7.51
CA GLY A 59 17.62 -4.66 7.71
C GLY A 59 17.61 -5.99 6.94
N PRO A 60 18.52 -6.92 7.31
CA PRO A 60 18.80 -8.11 6.50
C PRO A 60 17.62 -9.09 6.40
N ASN A 61 16.70 -9.10 7.38
CA ASN A 61 15.52 -9.97 7.40
C ASN A 61 14.27 -9.31 6.78
N SER A 62 14.45 -8.17 6.10
CA SER A 62 13.32 -7.39 5.57
C SER A 62 12.41 -8.19 4.65
N ALA A 63 12.96 -9.08 3.82
CA ALA A 63 12.17 -9.90 2.92
C ALA A 63 11.31 -10.94 3.66
N ASP A 64 11.81 -11.55 4.73
CA ASP A 64 11.04 -12.45 5.58
C ASP A 64 9.91 -11.71 6.31
N VAL A 65 10.18 -10.49 6.79
CA VAL A 65 9.16 -9.64 7.43
C VAL A 65 8.03 -9.32 6.44
N VAL A 66 8.37 -8.97 5.20
CA VAL A 66 7.35 -8.71 4.16
C VAL A 66 6.58 -9.99 3.82
N LYS A 67 7.27 -11.13 3.65
CA LYS A 67 6.63 -12.43 3.39
C LYS A 67 5.65 -12.81 4.51
N GLN A 68 6.07 -12.73 5.77
CA GLN A 68 5.20 -13.03 6.92
C GLN A 68 4.01 -12.06 7.02
N THR A 69 4.23 -10.78 6.73
CA THR A 69 3.14 -9.79 6.71
C THR A 69 2.13 -10.12 5.62
N ALA A 70 2.58 -10.47 4.41
CA ALA A 70 1.73 -10.91 3.31
C ALA A 70 0.95 -12.19 3.66
N ALA A 71 1.62 -13.17 4.31
CA ALA A 71 1.01 -14.40 4.78
C ALA A 71 -0.13 -14.13 5.78
N ASN A 72 0.11 -13.22 6.72
CA ASN A 72 -0.90 -12.82 7.70
C ASN A 72 -2.11 -12.12 7.07
N MET A 73 -1.91 -11.52 5.90
CA MET A 73 -2.96 -10.91 5.08
C MET A 73 -3.61 -11.90 4.10
N GLY A 74 -3.36 -13.21 4.25
CA GLY A 74 -4.03 -14.26 3.48
C GLY A 74 -3.40 -14.59 2.13
N ILE A 75 -2.18 -14.11 1.85
CA ILE A 75 -1.43 -14.51 0.65
C ILE A 75 -0.72 -15.83 0.95
N ASP A 76 -0.85 -16.83 0.07
CA ASP A 76 -0.15 -18.10 0.21
C ASP A 76 1.37 -17.93 0.03
N ASP A 77 2.09 -18.05 1.14
CA ASP A 77 3.53 -17.80 1.22
C ASP A 77 4.39 -18.97 0.72
N SER A 78 3.78 -20.12 0.44
CA SER A 78 4.44 -21.25 -0.23
C SER A 78 4.75 -20.96 -1.70
N LYS A 79 4.15 -19.91 -2.27
CA LYS A 79 4.28 -19.55 -3.70
C LYS A 79 5.49 -18.68 -4.02
N PHE A 80 6.22 -18.18 -3.02
CA PHE A 80 7.33 -17.26 -3.27
C PHE A 80 8.39 -17.28 -2.18
N GLU A 81 9.61 -16.91 -2.57
CA GLU A 81 10.78 -16.85 -1.69
C GLU A 81 11.07 -15.42 -1.21
N PRO A 82 11.64 -15.25 0.00
CA PRO A 82 11.90 -13.95 0.61
C PRO A 82 13.18 -13.32 0.01
N TYR A 83 13.10 -12.84 -1.24
CA TYR A 83 14.12 -11.97 -1.83
C TYR A 83 13.77 -10.49 -1.63
N PRO A 84 14.75 -9.57 -1.53
CA PRO A 84 14.47 -8.13 -1.37
C PRO A 84 13.55 -7.54 -2.43
N SER A 85 13.58 -8.09 -3.64
CA SER A 85 12.71 -7.70 -4.75
C SER A 85 11.22 -7.92 -4.50
N ILE A 86 10.84 -8.68 -3.46
CA ILE A 86 9.43 -8.89 -3.07
C ILE A 86 8.66 -7.58 -2.92
N CYS A 87 9.34 -6.50 -2.48
CA CYS A 87 8.73 -5.19 -2.31
C CYS A 87 8.35 -4.50 -3.63
N LEU A 88 8.83 -4.99 -4.77
CA LEU A 88 8.46 -4.53 -6.12
C LEU A 88 7.54 -5.51 -6.86
N GLY A 89 7.03 -6.56 -6.20
CA GLY A 89 5.99 -7.43 -6.76
C GLY A 89 6.50 -8.55 -7.66
N THR A 90 7.47 -9.35 -7.19
CA THR A 90 7.99 -10.53 -7.91
C THR A 90 7.17 -11.81 -7.69
N MET A 91 5.93 -11.70 -7.20
CA MET A 91 5.09 -12.82 -6.78
C MET A 91 3.94 -13.04 -7.76
N ASP A 92 3.62 -14.29 -8.05
CA ASP A 92 2.41 -14.66 -8.79
C ASP A 92 1.25 -14.83 -7.79
N ILE A 93 0.32 -13.87 -7.77
CA ILE A 93 -0.79 -13.81 -6.81
C ILE A 93 -2.11 -13.65 -7.58
N SER A 94 -3.15 -14.39 -7.18
CA SER A 94 -4.47 -14.25 -7.81
C SER A 94 -5.16 -12.93 -7.43
N VAL A 95 -6.07 -12.45 -8.27
CA VAL A 95 -6.92 -11.29 -7.93
C VAL A 95 -7.70 -11.53 -6.64
N PHE A 96 -8.12 -12.78 -6.40
CA PHE A 96 -8.84 -13.19 -5.19
C PHE A 96 -8.00 -12.98 -3.92
N GLU A 97 -6.77 -13.50 -3.90
CA GLU A 97 -5.82 -13.30 -2.80
C GLU A 97 -5.51 -11.81 -2.60
N MET A 98 -5.28 -11.06 -3.68
CA MET A 98 -4.95 -9.64 -3.60
C MET A 98 -6.11 -8.80 -3.06
N VAL A 99 -7.35 -9.07 -3.48
CA VAL A 99 -8.55 -8.40 -2.94
C VAL A 99 -8.74 -8.72 -1.47
N GLY A 100 -8.56 -9.99 -1.07
CA GLY A 100 -8.61 -10.39 0.34
C GLY A 100 -7.56 -9.67 1.18
N ALA A 101 -6.31 -9.62 0.71
CA ALA A 101 -5.22 -8.94 1.38
C ALA A 101 -5.49 -7.44 1.56
N TYR A 102 -5.95 -6.74 0.51
CA TYR A 102 -6.33 -5.31 0.61
C TYR A 102 -7.52 -5.08 1.55
N GLY A 103 -8.41 -6.06 1.69
CA GLY A 103 -9.48 -6.06 2.69
C GLY A 103 -8.97 -5.82 4.11
N THR A 104 -7.79 -6.35 4.44
CA THR A 104 -7.13 -6.14 5.74
C THR A 104 -6.99 -4.66 6.10
N PHE A 105 -6.63 -3.80 5.14
CA PHE A 105 -6.41 -2.38 5.42
C PHE A 105 -7.71 -1.68 5.84
N VAL A 106 -8.80 -1.92 5.10
CA VAL A 106 -10.09 -1.27 5.36
C VAL A 106 -10.82 -1.90 6.55
N ASN A 107 -10.49 -3.15 6.89
CA ASN A 107 -10.99 -3.85 8.08
C ASN A 107 -10.17 -3.56 9.35
N GLY A 108 -9.48 -2.42 9.42
CA GLY A 108 -8.75 -2.01 10.62
C GLY A 108 -7.57 -2.90 10.98
N GLY A 109 -6.99 -3.61 10.01
CA GLY A 109 -5.84 -4.50 10.20
C GLY A 109 -6.19 -5.97 10.38
N THR A 110 -7.48 -6.32 10.39
CA THR A 110 -7.93 -7.72 10.45
C THR A 110 -8.17 -8.27 9.04
N PHE A 111 -7.42 -9.30 8.66
CA PHE A 111 -7.73 -10.09 7.48
C PHE A 111 -9.02 -10.88 7.72
N ILE A 112 -9.91 -10.86 6.72
CA ILE A 112 -11.15 -11.63 6.69
C ILE A 112 -11.14 -12.39 5.37
N GLU A 113 -11.13 -13.72 5.44
CA GLU A 113 -11.11 -14.59 4.26
C GLU A 113 -12.35 -14.34 3.39
N PRO A 114 -12.18 -13.94 2.11
CA PRO A 114 -13.32 -13.82 1.21
C PRO A 114 -13.97 -15.20 1.01
N ILE A 115 -15.30 -15.27 1.11
CA ILE A 115 -16.07 -16.50 0.86
C ILE A 115 -17.21 -16.22 -0.13
N PHE A 116 -17.55 -17.20 -0.96
CA PHE A 116 -18.63 -17.09 -1.95
C PHE A 116 -19.96 -17.64 -1.47
N VAL A 117 -19.92 -18.69 -0.66
CA VAL A 117 -21.11 -19.38 -0.14
C VAL A 117 -21.13 -19.18 1.37
N THR A 118 -22.21 -18.63 1.90
CA THR A 118 -22.39 -18.43 3.34
C THR A 118 -23.29 -19.50 3.97
N ARG A 119 -24.21 -20.09 3.21
CA ARG A 119 -25.19 -21.06 3.70
C ARG A 119 -25.73 -21.94 2.58
N ILE A 120 -25.93 -23.23 2.87
CA ILE A 120 -26.57 -24.21 2.00
C ILE A 120 -27.80 -24.76 2.73
N GLU A 121 -28.95 -24.79 2.05
CA GLU A 121 -30.21 -25.28 2.60
C GLU A 121 -30.86 -26.32 1.69
N ASP A 122 -31.68 -27.20 2.27
CA ASP A 122 -32.58 -28.06 1.51
C ASP A 122 -33.86 -27.33 1.07
N LYS A 123 -34.70 -28.00 0.27
CA LYS A 123 -35.98 -27.44 -0.21
C LYS A 123 -36.99 -27.08 0.88
N ASN A 124 -36.80 -27.59 2.10
CA ASN A 124 -37.68 -27.34 3.24
C ASN A 124 -37.13 -26.22 4.15
N GLY A 125 -35.98 -25.62 3.79
CA GLY A 125 -35.32 -24.57 4.57
C GLY A 125 -34.41 -25.11 5.70
N ASN A 126 -34.13 -26.41 5.75
CA ASN A 126 -33.19 -26.95 6.72
C ASN A 126 -31.76 -26.61 6.31
N VAL A 127 -30.98 -26.07 7.24
CA VAL A 127 -29.56 -25.74 7.01
C VAL A 127 -28.76 -27.03 6.92
N LEU A 128 -28.10 -27.22 5.78
CA LEU A 128 -27.16 -28.32 5.56
C LEU A 128 -25.74 -27.93 5.95
N GLU A 129 -25.36 -26.68 5.67
CA GLU A 129 -24.03 -26.15 5.96
C GLU A 129 -24.09 -24.62 6.11
N GLU A 130 -23.28 -24.06 7.00
CA GLU A 130 -23.10 -22.62 7.18
C GLU A 130 -21.60 -22.30 7.28
N PHE A 131 -21.13 -21.35 6.47
CA PHE A 131 -19.71 -21.03 6.34
C PHE A 131 -19.41 -19.68 7.00
N THR A 132 -18.46 -19.69 7.94
CA THR A 132 -17.95 -18.48 8.57
C THR A 132 -16.54 -18.18 8.06
N PRO A 133 -16.24 -16.95 7.62
CA PRO A 133 -14.92 -16.62 7.10
C PRO A 133 -13.86 -16.66 8.22
N LYS A 134 -12.67 -17.17 7.91
CA LYS A 134 -11.54 -17.09 8.84
C LYS A 134 -11.12 -15.65 9.04
N ARG A 135 -10.66 -15.35 10.25
CA ARG A 135 -10.22 -14.01 10.66
C ARG A 135 -8.84 -14.09 11.27
N GLN A 136 -7.99 -13.12 10.95
CA GLN A 136 -6.65 -13.02 11.49
C GLN A 136 -6.27 -11.54 11.69
N GLU A 137 -5.79 -11.19 12.89
CA GLU A 137 -5.18 -9.88 13.11
C GLU A 137 -3.81 -9.86 12.41
N ALA A 138 -3.70 -9.07 11.35
CA ALA A 138 -2.52 -9.05 10.49
C ALA A 138 -1.69 -7.78 10.67
N LEU A 139 -2.36 -6.65 10.93
CA LEU A 139 -1.74 -5.34 11.11
C LEU A 139 -2.32 -4.63 12.33
N ARG A 140 -1.53 -3.73 12.93
CA ARG A 140 -2.07 -2.79 13.92
C ARG A 140 -3.09 -1.87 13.24
N MET A 141 -4.18 -1.55 13.95
CA MET A 141 -5.25 -0.68 13.46
C MET A 141 -4.75 0.68 12.97
N GLN A 142 -3.83 1.31 13.73
CA GLN A 142 -3.19 2.56 13.33
C GLN A 142 -2.44 2.41 11.99
N SER A 143 -1.63 1.35 11.82
CA SER A 143 -0.89 1.08 10.58
C SER A 143 -1.83 0.87 9.39
N ALA A 144 -2.91 0.10 9.57
CA ALA A 144 -3.90 -0.14 8.53
C ALA A 144 -4.59 1.15 8.07
N TYR A 145 -4.97 2.02 9.02
CA TYR A 145 -5.55 3.33 8.71
C TYR A 145 -4.54 4.25 7.99
N ILE A 146 -3.28 4.30 8.44
CA ILE A 146 -2.22 5.06 7.77
C ILE A 146 -2.05 4.61 6.32
N ILE A 147 -1.99 3.30 6.06
CA ILE A 147 -1.91 2.77 4.69
C ILE A 147 -3.15 3.15 3.87
N CYS A 148 -4.35 3.10 4.44
CA CYS A 148 -5.56 3.56 3.75
C CYS A 148 -5.45 5.03 3.31
N LYS A 149 -5.04 5.93 4.22
CA LYS A 149 -4.79 7.34 3.89
C LYS A 149 -3.69 7.48 2.86
N MET A 150 -2.66 6.63 2.94
CA MET A 150 -1.58 6.63 1.96
C MET A 150 -2.06 6.27 0.55
N LEU A 151 -2.92 5.26 0.44
CA LEU A 151 -3.55 4.84 -0.80
C LEU A 151 -4.54 5.88 -1.36
N GLU A 152 -5.21 6.68 -0.51
CA GLU A 152 -6.05 7.79 -0.98
C GLU A 152 -5.24 8.83 -1.77
N ARG A 153 -4.00 9.12 -1.39
CA ARG A 153 -3.17 10.10 -2.13
C ARG A 153 -2.77 9.61 -3.53
N VAL A 154 -2.72 8.30 -3.74
CA VAL A 154 -2.46 7.73 -5.07
C VAL A 154 -3.55 8.15 -6.07
N THR A 155 -4.80 8.36 -5.61
CA THR A 155 -5.93 8.81 -6.45
C THR A 155 -6.06 10.33 -6.53
N MET A 156 -5.25 11.07 -5.74
CA MET A 156 -5.20 12.54 -5.73
C MET A 156 -4.23 13.08 -6.77
N SER A 157 -4.24 14.41 -6.96
CA SER A 157 -3.27 15.09 -7.82
C SER A 157 -1.83 14.72 -7.44
N GLY A 158 -0.99 14.44 -8.45
CA GLY A 158 0.38 13.96 -8.27
C GLY A 158 0.51 12.44 -8.07
N GLY A 159 -0.59 11.71 -7.85
CA GLY A 159 -0.57 10.25 -7.72
C GLY A 159 -0.65 9.50 -9.04
N THR A 160 -0.17 8.25 -9.06
CA THR A 160 -0.21 7.40 -10.27
C THR A 160 -1.63 7.08 -10.75
N ALA A 161 -2.63 7.21 -9.88
CA ALA A 161 -4.04 7.01 -10.19
C ALA A 161 -4.84 8.31 -10.22
N ALA A 162 -4.20 9.49 -10.27
CA ALA A 162 -4.86 10.81 -10.25
C ALA A 162 -5.97 10.97 -11.31
N ARG A 163 -5.84 10.27 -12.44
CA ARG A 163 -6.83 10.30 -13.52
C ARG A 163 -8.17 9.65 -13.14
N LEU A 164 -8.20 8.81 -12.11
CA LEU A 164 -9.43 8.16 -11.64
C LEU A 164 -10.49 9.22 -11.34
N ARG A 165 -10.14 10.24 -10.54
CA ARG A 165 -11.06 11.33 -10.20
C ARG A 165 -11.32 12.27 -11.37
N ARG A 166 -10.31 12.55 -12.20
CA ARG A 166 -10.43 13.49 -13.33
C ARG A 166 -11.28 12.96 -14.48
N ASN A 167 -11.23 11.66 -14.77
CA ASN A 167 -11.80 11.10 -15.99
C ASN A 167 -13.08 10.29 -15.73
N TYR A 168 -13.30 9.83 -14.49
CA TYR A 168 -14.40 8.91 -14.16
C TYR A 168 -15.45 9.51 -13.23
N ASN A 169 -15.52 10.83 -13.06
CA ASN A 169 -16.57 11.53 -12.28
C ASN A 169 -16.81 10.93 -10.89
N ILE A 170 -15.73 10.50 -10.24
CA ILE A 170 -15.81 9.97 -8.87
C ILE A 170 -16.19 11.11 -7.92
N PRO A 171 -17.18 10.92 -7.03
CA PRO A 171 -17.58 11.98 -6.11
C PRO A 171 -16.39 12.52 -5.28
N GLY A 172 -16.36 13.84 -5.08
CA GLY A 172 -15.27 14.48 -4.35
C GLY A 172 -15.26 14.19 -2.85
N ASP A 173 -16.42 13.85 -2.30
CA ASP A 173 -16.72 13.61 -0.89
C ASP A 173 -16.56 12.14 -0.46
N VAL A 174 -16.23 11.23 -1.39
CA VAL A 174 -15.96 9.83 -1.06
C VAL A 174 -14.46 9.58 -0.89
N SER A 175 -14.16 8.78 0.14
CA SER A 175 -12.84 8.18 0.31
C SER A 175 -12.63 7.08 -0.71
N ILE A 176 -11.65 7.28 -1.60
CA ILE A 176 -11.20 6.26 -2.54
C ILE A 176 -9.68 6.27 -2.61
N GLY A 177 -9.10 5.12 -2.26
CA GLY A 177 -7.68 4.85 -2.40
C GLY A 177 -7.43 3.85 -3.52
N GLY A 178 -6.18 3.73 -3.93
CA GLY A 178 -5.79 2.66 -4.81
C GLY A 178 -4.31 2.53 -4.99
N LYS A 179 -3.90 1.52 -5.74
CA LYS A 179 -2.52 1.30 -6.13
C LYS A 179 -2.47 0.75 -7.54
N THR A 180 -1.63 1.36 -8.36
CA THR A 180 -1.27 0.86 -9.69
C THR A 180 -0.17 -0.19 -9.56
N GLY A 181 -0.31 -1.31 -10.24
CA GLY A 181 0.76 -2.29 -10.45
C GLY A 181 1.13 -2.37 -11.93
N THR A 182 2.41 -2.47 -12.23
CA THR A 182 2.94 -2.57 -13.59
C THR A 182 4.13 -3.51 -13.53
N THR A 183 4.05 -4.66 -14.20
CA THR A 183 5.19 -5.59 -14.25
C THR A 183 6.22 -5.12 -15.27
N GLN A 184 7.43 -5.66 -15.13
CA GLN A 184 8.47 -5.46 -16.13
C GLN A 184 7.99 -5.93 -17.51
N ASN A 185 8.48 -5.31 -18.58
CA ASN A 185 8.04 -5.53 -19.97
C ASN A 185 6.58 -5.16 -20.27
N ASN A 186 5.81 -4.69 -19.27
CA ASN A 186 4.41 -4.30 -19.41
C ASN A 186 3.51 -5.48 -19.84
N SER A 187 3.78 -6.67 -19.26
CA SER A 187 2.98 -7.87 -19.46
C SER A 187 1.68 -7.84 -18.65
N ASP A 188 1.73 -7.25 -17.44
CA ASP A 188 0.62 -7.20 -16.50
C ASP A 188 0.36 -5.79 -16.01
N GLY A 189 -0.89 -5.38 -16.12
CA GLY A 189 -1.41 -4.15 -15.55
C GLY A 189 -2.38 -4.49 -14.41
N TRP A 190 -2.11 -3.95 -13.23
CA TRP A 190 -2.96 -4.11 -12.05
C TRP A 190 -3.52 -2.78 -11.58
N PHE A 191 -4.73 -2.84 -11.03
CA PHE A 191 -5.29 -1.77 -10.22
C PHE A 191 -6.06 -2.35 -9.05
N MET A 192 -5.63 -1.99 -7.84
CA MET A 192 -6.36 -2.28 -6.61
C MET A 192 -6.99 -0.99 -6.12
N GLY A 193 -8.27 -1.01 -5.79
CA GLY A 193 -8.99 0.12 -5.24
C GLY A 193 -9.62 -0.22 -3.89
N ILE A 194 -9.61 0.76 -3.00
CA ILE A 194 -10.23 0.66 -1.67
C ILE A 194 -11.19 1.82 -1.43
N THR A 195 -12.25 1.53 -0.71
CA THR A 195 -13.21 2.47 -0.14
C THR A 195 -13.58 1.97 1.26
N PRO A 196 -14.34 2.72 2.08
CA PRO A 196 -14.64 2.28 3.45
C PRO A 196 -15.35 0.92 3.57
N ASN A 197 -16.07 0.48 2.54
CA ASN A 197 -16.88 -0.74 2.56
C ASN A 197 -16.75 -1.62 1.31
N LEU A 198 -15.81 -1.31 0.41
CA LEU A 198 -15.58 -2.09 -0.81
C LEU A 198 -14.10 -2.07 -1.18
N VAL A 199 -13.56 -3.25 -1.47
CA VAL A 199 -12.27 -3.45 -2.13
C VAL A 199 -12.53 -4.08 -3.49
N SER A 200 -11.85 -3.62 -4.53
CA SER A 200 -11.94 -4.24 -5.86
C SER A 200 -10.58 -4.24 -6.53
N GLY A 201 -10.29 -5.34 -7.22
CA GLY A 201 -9.05 -5.56 -7.96
C GLY A 201 -9.34 -5.83 -9.42
N CYS A 202 -8.50 -5.30 -10.29
CA CYS A 202 -8.51 -5.60 -11.71
C CYS A 202 -7.09 -5.93 -12.16
N TRP A 203 -6.97 -7.04 -12.90
CA TRP A 203 -5.79 -7.41 -13.64
C TRP A 203 -6.12 -7.43 -15.12
N VAL A 204 -5.17 -6.99 -15.93
CA VAL A 204 -5.18 -7.13 -17.38
C VAL A 204 -3.82 -7.67 -17.78
N GLY A 205 -3.83 -8.69 -18.61
CA GLY A 205 -2.64 -9.31 -19.17
C GLY A 205 -3.06 -10.33 -20.21
N ALA A 206 -2.14 -11.22 -20.55
CA ALA A 206 -2.38 -12.33 -21.46
C ALA A 206 -2.00 -13.64 -20.77
N ASP A 207 -2.65 -14.73 -21.15
CA ASP A 207 -2.33 -16.08 -20.63
C ASP A 207 -0.87 -16.45 -20.96
N GLU A 208 -0.40 -16.05 -22.15
CA GLU A 208 0.98 -16.24 -22.59
C GLU A 208 1.87 -15.08 -22.08
N ARG A 209 2.82 -15.39 -21.18
CA ARG A 209 3.66 -14.38 -20.50
C ARG A 209 4.55 -13.55 -21.42
N ASN A 210 4.81 -14.03 -22.65
CA ASN A 210 5.60 -13.31 -23.65
C ASN A 210 4.79 -12.23 -24.40
N VAL A 211 3.46 -12.22 -24.26
CA VAL A 211 2.60 -11.19 -24.83
C VAL A 211 2.63 -9.98 -23.91
N HIS A 212 3.06 -8.85 -24.44
CA HIS A 212 3.17 -7.61 -23.67
C HIS A 212 2.91 -6.38 -24.53
N PHE A 213 2.61 -5.26 -23.88
CA PHE A 213 2.44 -4.00 -24.57
C PHE A 213 3.80 -3.46 -25.08
N ARG A 214 3.75 -2.73 -26.19
CA ARG A 214 4.95 -2.20 -26.87
C ARG A 214 5.70 -1.14 -26.07
N SER A 215 5.08 -0.53 -25.06
CA SER A 215 5.69 0.49 -24.22
C SER A 215 4.97 0.62 -22.88
N THR A 216 5.65 1.16 -21.86
CA THR A 216 5.06 1.48 -20.56
C THR A 216 3.96 2.52 -20.66
N ALA A 217 4.05 3.44 -21.63
CA ALA A 217 2.98 4.38 -21.91
C ALA A 217 1.67 3.67 -22.31
N LEU A 218 1.71 2.47 -22.87
CA LEU A 218 0.52 1.68 -23.19
C LEU A 218 0.18 0.67 -22.09
N GLY A 219 1.19 0.00 -21.53
CA GLY A 219 1.01 -1.16 -20.66
C GLY A 219 1.20 -0.90 -19.16
N GLN A 220 1.23 0.35 -18.71
CA GLN A 220 1.16 0.61 -17.26
C GLN A 220 -0.23 0.28 -16.71
N GLY A 221 -0.31 -0.12 -15.44
CA GLY A 221 -1.58 -0.42 -14.76
C GLY A 221 -2.56 0.77 -14.78
N ALA A 222 -2.01 1.98 -14.75
CA ALA A 222 -2.75 3.22 -14.98
C ALA A 222 -3.09 3.46 -16.46
N ASN A 223 -3.09 2.47 -17.34
CA ASN A 223 -3.64 2.51 -18.70
C ASN A 223 -4.40 1.24 -19.04
N MET A 224 -4.05 0.12 -18.40
CA MET A 224 -4.70 -1.16 -18.61
C MET A 224 -5.86 -1.42 -17.62
N ALA A 225 -5.58 -1.51 -16.32
CA ALA A 225 -6.55 -1.97 -15.32
C ALA A 225 -7.37 -0.82 -14.69
N LEU A 226 -6.77 0.35 -14.50
CA LEU A 226 -7.47 1.51 -13.91
C LEU A 226 -8.76 1.90 -14.67
N PRO A 227 -8.83 1.92 -16.02
CA PRO A 227 -10.07 2.23 -16.73
C PRO A 227 -11.23 1.31 -16.37
N ILE A 228 -10.97 0.00 -16.27
CA ILE A 228 -11.98 -0.99 -15.92
C ILE A 228 -12.54 -0.67 -14.54
N PHE A 229 -11.65 -0.42 -13.57
CA PHE A 229 -12.05 0.00 -12.23
C PHE A 229 -12.86 1.32 -12.25
N GLY A 230 -12.41 2.31 -13.02
CA GLY A 230 -13.08 3.60 -13.14
C GLY A 230 -14.51 3.49 -13.66
N GLU A 231 -14.72 2.75 -14.76
CA GLU A 231 -16.04 2.50 -15.33
C GLU A 231 -16.93 1.66 -14.39
N TYR A 232 -16.34 0.67 -13.73
CA TYR A 232 -17.03 -0.13 -12.71
C TYR A 232 -17.56 0.73 -11.55
N MET A 233 -16.71 1.61 -11.01
CA MET A 233 -17.10 2.51 -9.93
C MET A 233 -18.13 3.56 -10.38
N GLN A 234 -18.05 4.05 -11.62
CA GLN A 234 -19.09 4.92 -12.17
C GLN A 234 -20.47 4.27 -12.13
N ARG A 235 -20.56 2.99 -12.51
CA ARG A 235 -21.82 2.24 -12.45
C ARG A 235 -22.30 2.06 -11.01
N ILE A 236 -21.40 1.81 -10.07
CA ILE A 236 -21.74 1.76 -8.63
C ILE A 236 -22.32 3.08 -8.13
N TYR A 237 -21.72 4.20 -8.51
CA TYR A 237 -22.17 5.53 -8.06
C TYR A 237 -23.45 5.99 -8.77
N ALA A 238 -23.66 5.57 -10.01
CA ALA A 238 -24.90 5.85 -10.76
C ALA A 238 -26.12 5.09 -10.20
N ASP A 239 -25.92 3.92 -9.58
CA ASP A 239 -27.00 3.18 -8.93
C ASP A 239 -27.21 3.65 -7.49
N SER A 240 -28.31 4.37 -7.25
CA SER A 240 -28.70 4.89 -5.94
C SER A 240 -29.15 3.81 -4.95
N LYS A 241 -29.38 2.57 -5.40
CA LYS A 241 -29.75 1.44 -4.52
C LYS A 241 -28.53 0.78 -3.89
N LEU A 242 -27.34 1.00 -4.44
CA LEU A 242 -26.09 0.48 -3.88
C LEU A 242 -25.54 1.44 -2.84
N ASN A 243 -25.14 0.91 -1.68
CA ASN A 243 -24.42 1.67 -0.64
C ASN A 243 -22.90 1.42 -0.65
N TRP A 244 -22.40 0.65 -1.61
CA TRP A 244 -20.98 0.34 -1.76
C TRP A 244 -20.19 1.53 -2.30
N GLY A 245 -18.91 1.61 -1.94
CA GLY A 245 -17.97 2.62 -2.44
C GLY A 245 -18.17 4.03 -1.88
N ARG A 246 -19.09 4.21 -0.94
CA ARG A 246 -19.53 5.52 -0.43
C ARG A 246 -19.01 5.77 0.98
N GLY A 247 -18.96 7.05 1.35
CA GLY A 247 -18.54 7.51 2.67
C GLY A 247 -17.04 7.80 2.77
N ILE A 248 -16.59 8.03 4.01
CA ILE A 248 -15.22 8.42 4.34
C ILE A 248 -14.52 7.34 5.17
N LEU A 249 -13.22 7.17 4.95
CA LEU A 249 -12.37 6.34 5.80
C LEU A 249 -12.24 7.05 7.15
N LYS A 250 -12.91 6.50 8.17
CA LYS A 250 -12.91 7.07 9.52
C LYS A 250 -11.60 6.73 10.22
N ALA A 251 -11.06 7.72 10.94
CA ALA A 251 -9.99 7.47 11.87
C ALA A 251 -10.45 6.47 12.96
N PRO A 252 -9.57 5.57 13.41
CA PRO A 252 -9.88 4.69 14.51
C PRO A 252 -10.08 5.49 15.80
N ASP A 253 -10.90 4.95 16.71
CA ASP A 253 -11.16 5.54 18.04
C ASP A 253 -10.02 5.19 19.02
N ILE A 254 -8.80 5.55 18.63
CA ILE A 254 -7.56 5.39 19.40
C ILE A 254 -6.71 6.65 19.22
N GLU A 255 -5.83 6.91 20.17
CA GLU A 255 -4.81 7.94 20.01
C GLU A 255 -3.83 7.55 18.89
N MET A 256 -3.68 8.44 17.91
CA MET A 256 -2.76 8.27 16.79
C MET A 256 -1.37 8.78 17.19
N THR A 257 -0.35 7.93 17.16
CA THR A 257 1.04 8.32 17.47
C THR A 257 1.80 8.92 16.28
N ILE A 258 1.23 8.87 15.07
CA ILE A 258 1.86 9.35 13.83
C ILE A 258 0.95 10.41 13.21
N ASP A 259 1.48 11.62 13.04
CA ASP A 259 0.81 12.68 12.28
C ASP A 259 0.98 12.43 10.77
N LEU A 260 -0.14 12.49 10.05
CA LEU A 260 -0.18 12.34 8.59
C LEU A 260 -0.12 13.67 7.85
N ASN A 261 -0.18 14.79 8.58
CA ASN A 261 0.07 16.10 8.04
C ASN A 261 1.57 16.38 8.01
N CYS A 262 2.17 16.28 6.83
CA CYS A 262 3.60 16.49 6.68
C CYS A 262 4.05 17.94 6.89
N ASP A 263 3.13 18.91 6.91
CA ASP A 263 3.44 20.29 7.27
C ASP A 263 3.81 20.43 8.76
N ASN A 264 3.34 19.49 9.59
CA ASN A 264 3.66 19.42 11.02
C ASN A 264 4.92 18.58 11.30
N TYR A 265 5.52 17.97 10.27
CA TYR A 265 6.66 17.08 10.45
C TYR A 265 7.93 17.90 10.70
N VAL A 266 8.28 18.04 11.97
CA VAL A 266 9.58 18.55 12.40
C VAL A 266 10.55 17.37 12.33
N GLY A 267 11.38 17.32 11.28
CA GLY A 267 12.27 16.20 10.99
C GLY A 267 12.96 15.67 12.24
N GLY A 268 13.05 14.33 12.36
CA GLY A 268 13.66 13.67 13.51
C GLY A 268 15.11 14.09 13.71
N GLN A 269 15.34 15.16 14.47
CA GLN A 269 16.57 15.33 15.21
C GLN A 269 16.57 14.22 16.25
N ASN A 270 17.51 13.27 16.10
CA ASN A 270 17.95 12.50 17.25
C ASN A 270 18.32 13.52 18.34
N ASN A 271 17.55 13.56 19.42
CA ASN A 271 18.01 14.15 20.67
C ASN A 271 19.18 13.29 21.16
N SER A 272 20.38 13.55 20.66
CA SER A 272 21.63 13.11 21.28
C SER A 272 22.55 14.28 21.67
N ASP A 273 22.16 15.53 21.42
CA ASP A 273 23.00 16.71 21.72
C ASP A 273 22.20 17.86 22.36
N ALA A 274 21.33 17.56 23.33
CA ALA A 274 20.61 18.58 24.10
C ALA A 274 20.60 18.32 25.62
N GLU A 275 21.61 17.61 26.13
CA GLU A 275 22.01 17.67 27.55
C GLU A 275 23.49 18.05 27.60
N ASN A 276 23.77 19.35 27.53
CA ASN A 276 24.94 20.04 28.11
C ASN A 276 25.02 21.45 27.52
N ALA A 277 24.04 22.27 27.84
CA ALA A 277 24.13 23.72 27.62
C ALA A 277 23.42 24.50 28.72
N GLU A 278 23.60 24.10 29.98
CA GLU A 278 23.36 24.99 31.12
C GLU A 278 24.42 24.74 32.20
N GLU A 279 25.53 25.45 32.11
CA GLU A 279 26.20 25.97 33.31
C GLU A 279 26.97 27.23 32.93
N SER A 280 26.28 28.37 33.06
CA SER A 280 26.92 29.67 33.14
C SER A 280 27.76 29.73 34.41
N VAL A 281 29.06 29.45 34.31
CA VAL A 281 30.00 29.76 35.40
C VAL A 281 30.36 31.24 35.29
N ASN A 282 29.94 31.96 36.32
CA ASN A 282 30.13 33.37 36.56
C ASN A 282 31.62 33.62 36.86
N ASP A 283 32.30 34.33 35.96
CA ASP A 283 33.70 34.71 36.12
C ASP A 283 33.81 35.91 37.07
N LYS A 284 33.79 35.63 38.37
CA LYS A 284 34.27 36.50 39.46
C LYS A 284 34.74 35.65 40.63
N ASP A 285 35.92 36.00 41.15
CA ASP A 285 36.62 35.50 42.34
C ASP A 285 37.48 34.24 42.09
N LEU A 286 38.79 34.16 42.33
CA LEU A 286 39.81 34.96 43.02
C LEU A 286 41.20 34.40 42.59
N PHE A 287 42.19 35.29 42.49
CA PHE A 287 43.66 35.12 42.60
C PHE A 287 44.35 33.82 42.16
#